data_AF-A0A3D2WZH5-F1
#
_entry.id   AF-A0A3D2WZH5-F1
#
_cell.length_a   1.000
_cell.length_b   1.000
_cell.length_c   1.000
_cell.angle_alpha   90.00
_cell.angle_beta   90.00
_cell.angle_gamma   90.00
#
_symmetry.space_group_name_H-M   'P 1'
#
loop_
_entity.id
_entity.type
_entity.pdbx_description
1 polymer ?
#
loop_
_entity_poly.entity_id
_entity_poly.type
_entity_poly.pdbx_seq_one_letter_code
_entity_poly.pdbx_strand_id
1 'polypeptide(L)'
;KYLKNLLLLTTILLLTYACTAKKEIEEYQSILKIEKPGEQVSRLIKFIYDHPQSDSTPKAVSRVLNILNTEPGNPDAAMQFSTDLLPVQISPPARDLLYRYIFSKIVEDSASVNQMVSNTSGLATTSAALAIFPYMNQCFQTDSLRNRQMLKLGKIIVESDYQNPEKLIALSDTILGYNDTTFLNLSNQLLLKALRANRPDSSSRADSVYKNLNFQIYLKLARNAYHQKKFQYALNLISQCAKYGDLQQENALILLGAIQAQTGELTEGWGHVLKGLVLNITAEKEDPEIEKIYITLFRKIRGSREDPARFIEQYRRSHQ
;
A
#
# COMPACT_ATOMS: atom_id res chain seq x y z
N LYS A 1 -27.93 -40.34 33.47
CA LYS A 1 -26.76 -40.81 32.67
C LYS A 1 -26.08 -39.66 31.92
N TYR A 2 -26.82 -38.85 31.14
CA TYR A 2 -26.30 -37.68 30.43
C TYR A 2 -25.62 -36.62 31.31
N LEU A 3 -26.18 -36.29 32.49
CA LEU A 3 -25.59 -35.29 33.40
C LEU A 3 -24.20 -35.69 33.94
N LYS A 4 -23.99 -36.98 34.23
CA LYS A 4 -22.70 -37.52 34.71
C LYS A 4 -21.63 -37.47 33.60
N ASN A 5 -22.01 -37.76 32.35
CA ASN A 5 -21.09 -37.68 31.22
C ASN A 5 -20.72 -36.24 30.87
N LEU A 6 -21.66 -35.28 31.03
CA LEU A 6 -21.37 -33.85 30.85
C LEU A 6 -20.37 -33.32 31.89
N LEU A 7 -20.55 -33.68 33.16
CA LEU A 7 -19.66 -33.29 34.26
C LEU A 7 -18.26 -33.89 34.15
N LEU A 8 -18.15 -35.12 33.64
CA LEU A 8 -16.87 -35.76 33.36
C LEU A 8 -16.16 -35.09 32.18
N LEU A 9 -16.90 -34.73 31.14
CA LEU A 9 -16.34 -34.04 29.97
C LEU A 9 -15.82 -32.64 30.33
N THR A 10 -16.59 -31.87 31.13
CA THR A 10 -16.17 -30.54 31.58
C THR A 10 -14.95 -30.60 32.50
N THR A 11 -14.88 -31.58 33.40
CA THR A 11 -13.70 -31.76 34.27
C THR A 11 -12.45 -32.17 33.49
N ILE A 12 -12.57 -33.05 32.50
CA ILE A 12 -11.45 -33.43 31.61
C ILE A 12 -10.98 -32.22 30.79
N LEU A 13 -11.91 -31.42 30.24
CA LEU A 13 -11.58 -30.18 29.51
C LEU A 13 -10.89 -29.15 30.41
N LEU A 14 -11.34 -28.99 31.66
CA LEU A 14 -10.73 -28.08 32.63
C LEU A 14 -9.33 -28.54 33.06
N LEU A 15 -9.12 -29.84 33.28
CA LEU A 15 -7.82 -30.41 33.65
C LEU A 15 -6.80 -30.31 32.51
N THR A 16 -7.23 -30.61 31.29
CA THR A 16 -6.36 -30.48 30.10
C THR A 16 -5.97 -29.02 29.87
N TYR A 17 -6.91 -28.09 29.99
CA TYR A 17 -6.65 -26.64 29.92
C TYR A 17 -5.66 -26.17 31.00
N ALA A 18 -5.84 -26.62 32.25
CA ALA A 18 -4.96 -26.24 33.35
C ALA A 18 -3.52 -26.76 33.15
N CYS A 19 -3.36 -27.99 32.66
CA CYS A 19 -2.05 -28.56 32.35
C CYS A 19 -1.34 -27.86 31.19
N THR A 20 -2.06 -27.49 30.13
CA THR A 20 -1.49 -26.76 28.99
C THR A 20 -1.08 -25.34 29.39
N ALA A 21 -1.93 -24.63 30.14
CA ALA A 21 -1.64 -23.28 30.62
C ALA A 21 -0.41 -23.25 31.54
N LYS A 22 -0.24 -24.25 32.41
CA LYS A 22 0.94 -24.35 33.28
C LYS A 22 2.24 -24.50 32.49
N LYS A 23 2.25 -25.37 31.47
CA LYS A 23 3.42 -25.60 30.62
C LYS A 23 3.81 -24.35 29.83
N GLU A 24 2.83 -23.61 29.33
CA GLU A 24 3.02 -22.36 28.60
C GLU A 24 3.61 -21.26 29.49
N ILE A 25 3.12 -21.13 30.72
CA ILE A 25 3.67 -20.18 31.71
C ILE A 25 5.13 -20.54 32.05
N GLU A 26 5.42 -21.83 32.28
CA GLU A 26 6.78 -22.30 32.55
C GLU A 26 7.72 -22.02 31.36
N GLU A 27 7.26 -22.22 30.13
CA GLU A 27 7.99 -21.87 28.91
C GLU A 27 8.30 -20.38 28.87
N TYR A 28 7.31 -19.51 29.04
CA TYR A 28 7.51 -18.05 29.07
C TYR A 28 8.53 -17.63 30.14
N GLN A 29 8.40 -18.16 31.36
CA GLN A 29 9.33 -17.86 32.46
C GLN A 29 10.76 -18.33 32.17
N SER A 30 10.92 -19.45 31.46
CA SER A 30 12.24 -19.91 31.04
C SER A 30 12.91 -18.96 30.05
N ILE A 31 12.13 -18.38 29.12
CA ILE A 31 12.61 -17.42 28.12
C ILE A 31 13.06 -16.11 28.80
N LEU A 32 12.38 -15.68 29.86
CA LEU A 32 12.75 -14.48 30.61
C LEU A 32 14.14 -14.56 31.28
N LYS A 33 14.65 -15.77 31.54
CA LYS A 33 15.97 -16.00 32.13
C LYS A 33 17.12 -15.92 31.12
N ILE A 34 16.83 -15.82 29.82
CA ILE A 34 17.86 -15.71 28.78
C ILE A 34 18.50 -14.32 28.85
N GLU A 35 19.80 -14.26 29.11
CA GLU A 35 20.54 -13.00 29.27
C GLU A 35 20.86 -12.33 27.93
N LYS A 36 21.06 -13.12 26.85
CA LYS A 36 21.41 -12.60 25.53
C LYS A 36 20.18 -12.00 24.83
N PRO A 37 20.12 -10.67 24.57
CA PRO A 37 18.91 -10.01 24.09
C PRO A 37 18.38 -10.57 22.76
N GLY A 38 19.25 -10.77 21.76
CA GLY A 38 18.82 -11.30 20.46
C GLY A 38 18.27 -12.75 20.52
N GLU A 39 18.80 -13.57 21.43
CA GLU A 39 18.27 -14.92 21.65
C GLU A 39 16.92 -14.87 22.39
N GLN A 40 16.82 -14.01 23.41
CA GLN A 40 15.58 -13.78 24.13
C GLN A 40 14.47 -13.30 23.18
N VAL A 41 14.76 -12.33 22.30
CA VAL A 41 13.80 -11.85 21.29
C VAL A 41 13.37 -12.97 20.36
N SER A 42 14.31 -13.74 19.82
CA SER A 42 13.99 -14.85 18.91
C SER A 42 13.07 -15.89 19.56
N ARG A 43 13.32 -16.22 20.84
CA ARG A 43 12.50 -17.15 21.63
C ARG A 43 11.13 -16.57 21.99
N LEU A 44 11.05 -15.30 22.36
CA LEU A 44 9.78 -14.61 22.64
C LEU A 44 8.90 -14.50 21.39
N ILE A 45 9.49 -14.19 20.23
CA ILE A 45 8.77 -14.17 18.95
C ILE A 45 8.18 -15.55 18.68
N LYS A 46 9.00 -16.60 18.79
CA LYS A 46 8.52 -17.99 18.61
C LYS A 46 7.36 -18.31 19.56
N PHE A 47 7.49 -17.96 20.85
CA PHE A 47 6.44 -18.14 21.84
C PHE A 47 5.12 -17.45 21.43
N ILE A 48 5.17 -16.22 20.92
CA ILE A 48 3.98 -15.49 20.46
C ILE A 48 3.28 -16.20 19.29
N TYR A 49 4.05 -16.79 18.36
CA TYR A 49 3.49 -17.55 17.24
C TYR A 49 2.92 -18.91 17.67
N ASP A 50 3.57 -19.58 18.62
CA ASP A 50 3.15 -20.89 19.12
C ASP A 50 1.91 -20.77 20.02
N HIS A 51 1.78 -19.67 20.78
CA HIS A 51 0.72 -19.44 21.77
C HIS A 51 0.03 -18.06 21.64
N PRO A 52 -0.54 -17.68 20.48
CA PRO A 52 -0.96 -16.29 20.21
C PRO A 52 -2.14 -15.80 21.07
N GLN A 53 -2.91 -16.70 21.68
CA GLN A 53 -4.05 -16.39 22.54
C GLN A 53 -3.74 -16.49 24.04
N SER A 54 -2.48 -16.75 24.40
CA SER A 54 -2.02 -16.84 25.78
C SER A 54 -2.17 -15.50 26.54
N ASP A 55 -2.44 -15.59 27.85
CA ASP A 55 -2.39 -14.46 28.79
C ASP A 55 -0.98 -13.86 28.96
N SER A 56 0.06 -14.62 28.61
CA SER A 56 1.46 -14.19 28.59
C SER A 56 1.84 -13.48 27.28
N THR A 57 1.06 -13.63 26.19
CA THR A 57 1.32 -12.98 24.90
C THR A 57 1.49 -11.47 24.99
N PRO A 58 0.62 -10.70 25.69
CA PRO A 58 0.78 -9.25 25.79
C PRO A 58 2.10 -8.87 26.47
N LYS A 59 2.53 -9.64 27.47
CA LYS A 59 3.80 -9.43 28.18
C LYS A 59 4.99 -9.75 27.28
N ALA A 60 4.91 -10.84 26.51
CA ALA A 60 5.92 -11.20 25.52
C ALA A 60 6.06 -10.12 24.44
N VAL A 61 4.94 -9.61 23.88
CA VAL A 61 4.94 -8.52 22.90
C VAL A 61 5.58 -7.26 23.47
N SER A 62 5.15 -6.81 24.66
CA SER A 62 5.73 -5.64 25.32
C SER A 62 7.24 -5.79 25.55
N ARG A 63 7.68 -7.00 25.97
CA ARG A 63 9.09 -7.28 26.20
C ARG A 63 9.91 -7.23 24.91
N VAL A 64 9.42 -7.84 23.82
CA VAL A 64 10.07 -7.77 22.49
C VAL A 64 10.20 -6.33 22.04
N LEU A 65 9.13 -5.53 22.12
CA LEU A 65 9.16 -4.12 21.73
C LEU A 65 10.18 -3.32 22.56
N ASN A 66 10.24 -3.53 23.88
CA ASN A 66 11.18 -2.84 24.75
C ASN A 66 12.65 -3.18 24.42
N ILE A 67 12.95 -4.44 24.11
CA ILE A 67 14.31 -4.85 23.74
C ILE A 67 14.67 -4.25 22.37
N LEU A 68 13.81 -4.41 21.37
CA LEU A 68 14.08 -3.93 20.01
C LEU A 68 14.16 -2.39 19.92
N ASN A 69 13.44 -1.65 20.76
CA ASN A 69 13.55 -0.19 20.81
C ASN A 69 14.85 0.31 21.45
N THR A 70 15.50 -0.49 22.29
CA THR A 70 16.75 -0.11 22.98
C THR A 70 18.00 -0.64 22.28
N GLU A 71 17.84 -1.48 21.25
CA GLU A 71 18.95 -2.05 20.49
C GLU A 71 19.58 -1.01 19.54
N PRO A 72 20.86 -0.63 19.75
CA PRO A 72 21.53 0.33 18.90
C PRO A 72 21.81 -0.26 17.51
N GLY A 73 21.50 0.51 16.46
CA GLY A 73 21.84 0.16 15.07
C GLY A 73 20.74 -0.54 14.27
N ASN A 74 19.57 -0.81 14.84
CA ASN A 74 18.41 -1.32 14.08
C ASN A 74 17.11 -0.57 14.44
N PRO A 75 16.99 0.71 14.03
CA PRO A 75 15.87 1.57 14.43
C PRO A 75 14.51 1.08 13.93
N ASP A 76 14.50 0.23 12.90
CA ASP A 76 13.29 -0.27 12.25
C ASP A 76 12.84 -1.63 12.83
N ALA A 77 13.64 -2.29 13.68
CA ALA A 77 13.38 -3.66 14.13
C ALA A 77 12.03 -3.83 14.83
N ALA A 78 11.73 -2.91 15.74
CA ALA A 78 10.49 -2.94 16.50
C ALA A 78 9.28 -2.68 15.59
N MET A 79 9.38 -1.75 14.63
CA MET A 79 8.32 -1.49 13.66
C MET A 79 8.12 -2.64 12.67
N GLN A 80 9.22 -3.29 12.24
CA GLN A 80 9.17 -4.52 11.47
C GLN A 80 8.44 -5.63 12.24
N PHE A 81 8.82 -5.86 13.50
CA PHE A 81 8.16 -6.87 14.34
C PHE A 81 6.66 -6.57 14.48
N SER A 82 6.28 -5.32 14.73
CA SER A 82 4.87 -4.94 14.86
C SER A 82 4.08 -5.15 13.58
N THR A 83 4.63 -4.76 12.43
CA THR A 83 3.97 -4.96 11.13
C THR A 83 3.89 -6.43 10.73
N ASP A 84 4.91 -7.23 11.05
CA ASP A 84 4.93 -8.67 10.81
C ASP A 84 3.91 -9.44 11.67
N LEU A 85 3.56 -8.91 12.86
CA LEU A 85 2.60 -9.53 13.76
C LEU A 85 1.13 -9.14 13.46
N LEU A 86 0.89 -8.14 12.61
CA LEU A 86 -0.46 -7.74 12.18
C LEU A 86 -1.33 -8.89 11.63
N PRO A 87 -0.84 -9.77 10.71
CA PRO A 87 -1.65 -10.88 10.21
C PRO A 87 -1.90 -11.99 11.25
N VAL A 88 -1.13 -12.05 12.34
CA VAL A 88 -1.26 -13.11 13.35
C VAL A 88 -2.44 -12.81 14.25
N GLN A 89 -3.35 -13.76 14.44
CA GLN A 89 -4.48 -13.60 15.36
C GLN A 89 -4.01 -13.73 16.81
N ILE A 90 -3.47 -12.65 17.38
CA ILE A 90 -3.08 -12.54 18.80
C ILE A 90 -4.23 -12.07 19.69
N SER A 91 -4.10 -12.25 21.01
CA SER A 91 -5.10 -11.83 22.00
C SER A 91 -5.41 -10.31 21.94
N PRO A 92 -6.64 -9.88 22.27
CA PRO A 92 -7.02 -8.46 22.21
C PRO A 92 -6.10 -7.52 22.99
N PRO A 93 -5.63 -7.84 24.22
CA PRO A 93 -4.69 -6.98 24.93
C PRO A 93 -3.32 -6.88 24.23
N ALA A 94 -2.84 -7.97 23.63
CA ALA A 94 -1.60 -7.93 22.84
C ALA A 94 -1.76 -7.08 21.58
N ARG A 95 -2.95 -7.12 20.96
CA ARG A 95 -3.29 -6.29 19.80
C ARG A 95 -3.31 -4.80 20.15
N ASP A 96 -3.92 -4.43 21.27
CA ASP A 96 -3.99 -3.04 21.73
C ASP A 96 -2.58 -2.46 21.94
N LEU A 97 -1.68 -3.22 22.60
CA LEU A 97 -0.27 -2.83 22.75
C LEU A 97 0.42 -2.60 21.40
N LEU A 98 0.18 -3.49 20.44
CA LEU A 98 0.74 -3.39 19.10
C LEU A 98 0.25 -2.14 18.35
N TYR A 99 -1.04 -1.85 18.39
CA TYR A 99 -1.59 -0.64 17.76
C TYR A 99 -1.10 0.63 18.42
N ARG A 100 -1.07 0.69 19.76
CA ARG A 100 -0.53 1.83 20.49
C ARG A 100 0.92 2.09 20.12
N TYR A 101 1.73 1.04 20.05
CA TYR A 101 3.11 1.16 19.63
C TYR A 101 3.22 1.72 18.20
N ILE A 102 2.54 1.11 17.24
CA ILE A 102 2.60 1.56 15.84
C ILE A 102 2.13 3.01 15.69
N PHE A 103 0.99 3.38 16.27
CA PHE A 103 0.45 4.72 16.13
C PHE A 103 1.29 5.77 16.88
N SER A 104 1.99 5.39 17.96
CA SER A 104 2.97 6.28 18.61
C SER A 104 4.18 6.62 17.72
N LYS A 105 4.39 5.90 16.61
CA LYS A 105 5.41 6.23 15.60
C LYS A 105 4.89 7.13 14.49
N ILE A 106 3.57 7.32 14.42
CA ILE A 106 2.88 8.10 13.38
C ILE A 106 2.44 9.45 13.95
N VAL A 107 1.94 9.48 15.18
CA VAL A 107 1.47 10.68 15.86
C VAL A 107 2.17 10.86 17.20
N GLU A 108 2.40 12.13 17.57
CA GLU A 108 3.21 12.49 18.75
C GLU A 108 2.40 12.46 20.05
N ASP A 109 1.11 12.78 20.00
CA ASP A 109 0.28 12.93 21.19
C ASP A 109 -0.56 11.69 21.53
N SER A 110 -0.75 11.45 22.82
CA SER A 110 -1.46 10.28 23.34
C SER A 110 -2.95 10.26 23.01
N ALA A 111 -3.58 11.43 22.79
CA ALA A 111 -4.99 11.52 22.45
C ALA A 111 -5.24 11.04 21.01
N SER A 112 -4.40 11.46 20.07
CA SER A 112 -4.41 10.99 18.68
C SER A 112 -4.12 9.49 18.58
N VAL A 113 -3.17 8.98 19.37
CA VAL A 113 -2.92 7.52 19.45
C VAL A 113 -4.20 6.79 19.87
N ASN A 114 -4.87 7.23 20.95
CA ASN A 114 -6.10 6.62 21.42
C ASN A 114 -7.20 6.64 20.36
N GLN A 115 -7.34 7.74 19.63
CA GLN A 115 -8.31 7.88 18.54
C GLN A 115 -8.00 6.93 17.38
N MET A 116 -6.74 6.77 16.98
CA MET A 116 -6.35 5.82 15.94
C MET A 116 -6.60 4.37 16.37
N VAL A 117 -6.31 4.03 17.62
CA VAL A 117 -6.59 2.70 18.19
C VAL A 117 -8.10 2.41 18.17
N SER A 118 -8.93 3.34 18.65
CA SER A 118 -10.39 3.15 18.67
C SER A 118 -11.00 3.01 17.27
N ASN A 119 -10.44 3.72 16.28
CA ASN A 119 -10.88 3.62 14.89
C ASN A 119 -10.47 2.29 14.21
N THR A 120 -9.53 1.55 14.81
CA THR A 120 -8.97 0.31 14.27
C THR A 120 -9.54 -0.96 14.93
N SER A 121 -10.13 -0.83 16.13
CA SER A 121 -10.73 -1.94 16.87
C SER A 121 -12.08 -2.39 16.27
N GLY A 122 -12.05 -3.31 15.30
CA GLY A 122 -13.28 -3.92 14.75
C GLY A 122 -13.10 -4.78 13.50
N LEU A 123 -12.08 -4.49 12.68
CA LEU A 123 -11.71 -5.24 11.46
C LEU A 123 -10.17 -5.25 11.32
N ALA A 124 -9.55 -5.83 12.36
CA ALA A 124 -8.23 -5.53 12.90
C ALA A 124 -7.10 -5.29 11.87
N THR A 125 -6.81 -6.24 11.01
CA THR A 125 -5.57 -6.20 10.21
C THR A 125 -5.62 -5.23 9.04
N THR A 126 -6.73 -5.21 8.30
CA THR A 126 -6.89 -4.33 7.13
C THR A 126 -7.00 -2.87 7.54
N SER A 127 -7.77 -2.56 8.59
CA SER A 127 -7.88 -1.19 9.10
C SER A 127 -6.53 -0.68 9.59
N ALA A 128 -5.76 -1.51 10.28
CA ALA A 128 -4.39 -1.16 10.69
C ALA A 128 -3.49 -0.94 9.47
N ALA A 129 -3.51 -1.85 8.49
CA ALA A 129 -2.74 -1.70 7.26
C ALA A 129 -3.10 -0.38 6.54
N LEU A 130 -4.39 -0.08 6.38
CA LEU A 130 -4.88 1.17 5.77
C LEU A 130 -4.46 2.43 6.53
N ALA A 131 -4.33 2.34 7.86
CA ALA A 131 -3.92 3.45 8.70
C ALA A 131 -2.39 3.67 8.64
N ILE A 132 -1.60 2.60 8.56
CA ILE A 132 -0.12 2.66 8.58
C ILE A 132 0.43 3.03 7.21
N PHE A 133 -0.19 2.52 6.15
CA PHE A 133 0.34 2.58 4.79
C PHE A 133 0.74 3.99 4.30
N PRO A 134 -0.02 5.07 4.59
CA PRO A 134 0.38 6.42 4.20
C PRO A 134 1.63 6.94 4.92
N TYR A 135 1.96 6.38 6.09
CA TYR A 135 3.02 6.85 6.98
C TYR A 135 4.27 5.97 6.92
N MET A 136 4.40 5.10 5.92
CA MET A 136 5.53 4.17 5.80
C MET A 136 6.90 4.87 5.79
N ASN A 137 6.98 6.10 5.25
CA ASN A 137 8.20 6.93 5.30
C ASN A 137 8.56 7.43 6.70
N GLN A 138 7.58 7.62 7.58
CA GLN A 138 7.82 8.04 8.96
C GLN A 138 8.19 6.83 9.85
N CYS A 139 7.63 5.68 9.52
CA CYS A 139 7.77 4.44 10.29
C CYS A 139 9.10 3.69 10.06
N PHE A 140 9.77 3.92 8.93
CA PHE A 140 10.98 3.19 8.55
C PHE A 140 12.08 4.15 8.06
N GLN A 141 13.28 3.98 8.58
CA GLN A 141 14.48 4.72 8.17
C GLN A 141 15.14 4.10 6.93
N THR A 142 15.04 2.77 6.77
CA THR A 142 15.69 2.06 5.66
C THR A 142 14.73 1.79 4.50
N ASP A 143 15.12 2.22 3.29
CA ASP A 143 14.30 2.05 2.08
C ASP A 143 13.96 0.59 1.78
N SER A 144 14.93 -0.32 1.94
CA SER A 144 14.74 -1.74 1.61
C SER A 144 13.68 -2.41 2.50
N LEU A 145 13.72 -2.15 3.80
CA LEU A 145 12.77 -2.71 4.76
C LEU A 145 11.40 -2.05 4.63
N ARG A 146 11.38 -0.72 4.49
CA ARG A 146 10.15 0.03 4.18
C ARG A 146 9.45 -0.58 2.98
N ASN A 147 10.17 -0.79 1.87
CA ASN A 147 9.58 -1.29 0.63
C ASN A 147 9.05 -2.72 0.81
N ARG A 148 9.78 -3.59 1.51
CA ARG A 148 9.32 -4.94 1.86
C ARG A 148 8.03 -4.90 2.70
N GLN A 149 7.95 -4.01 3.68
CA GLN A 149 6.78 -3.89 4.55
C GLN A 149 5.60 -3.25 3.82
N MET A 150 5.84 -2.30 2.92
CA MET A 150 4.80 -1.70 2.09
C MET A 150 4.16 -2.73 1.15
N LEU A 151 4.96 -3.63 0.57
CA LEU A 151 4.44 -4.76 -0.21
C LEU A 151 3.58 -5.71 0.63
N LYS A 152 4.00 -6.02 1.87
CA LYS A 152 3.24 -6.87 2.79
C LYS A 152 1.90 -6.26 3.17
N LEU A 153 1.89 -5.00 3.62
CA LEU A 153 0.67 -4.29 4.00
C LEU A 153 -0.25 -4.08 2.79
N GLY A 154 0.31 -3.75 1.63
CA GLY A 154 -0.44 -3.62 0.39
C GLY A 154 -1.14 -4.91 0.00
N LYS A 155 -0.46 -6.06 0.14
CA LYS A 155 -1.04 -7.38 -0.11
C LYS A 155 -2.22 -7.67 0.82
N ILE A 156 -2.09 -7.36 2.12
CA ILE A 156 -3.20 -7.49 3.08
C ILE A 156 -4.43 -6.69 2.60
N ILE A 157 -4.24 -5.45 2.16
CA ILE A 157 -5.34 -4.61 1.66
C ILE A 157 -5.96 -5.20 0.39
N VAL A 158 -5.12 -5.66 -0.55
CA VAL A 158 -5.57 -6.27 -1.82
C VAL A 158 -6.39 -7.53 -1.57
N GLU A 159 -6.00 -8.37 -0.61
CA GLU A 159 -6.64 -9.65 -0.31
C GLU A 159 -7.86 -9.52 0.61
N SER A 160 -8.04 -8.37 1.27
CA SER A 160 -9.17 -8.10 2.18
C SER A 160 -10.50 -7.85 1.46
N ASP A 161 -11.60 -7.77 2.22
CA ASP A 161 -12.91 -7.36 1.71
C ASP A 161 -13.09 -5.83 1.55
N TYR A 162 -12.02 -5.04 1.63
CA TYR A 162 -12.10 -3.58 1.52
C TYR A 162 -12.52 -3.10 0.12
N GLN A 163 -13.56 -2.24 0.02
CA GLN A 163 -14.16 -1.85 -1.27
C GLN A 163 -14.21 -0.34 -1.55
N ASN A 164 -13.47 0.53 -0.83
CA ASN A 164 -13.51 1.96 -1.17
C ASN A 164 -12.56 2.27 -2.35
N PRO A 165 -13.08 2.62 -3.56
CA PRO A 165 -12.24 2.82 -4.73
C PRO A 165 -11.36 4.07 -4.64
N GLU A 166 -11.86 5.17 -4.07
CA GLU A 166 -11.10 6.42 -3.93
C GLU A 166 -9.86 6.21 -3.06
N LYS A 167 -10.03 5.51 -1.93
CA LYS A 167 -8.90 5.21 -1.05
C LYS A 167 -7.92 4.25 -1.70
N LEU A 168 -8.39 3.26 -2.47
CA LEU A 168 -7.51 2.35 -3.22
C LEU A 168 -6.70 3.08 -4.31
N ILE A 169 -7.30 4.05 -4.99
CA ILE A 169 -6.59 4.94 -5.94
C ILE A 169 -5.54 5.76 -5.20
N ALA A 170 -5.89 6.41 -4.08
CA ALA A 170 -4.96 7.21 -3.31
C ALA A 170 -3.77 6.39 -2.77
N LEU A 171 -4.00 5.15 -2.35
CA LEU A 171 -2.93 4.22 -1.95
C LEU A 171 -2.01 3.86 -3.13
N SER A 172 -2.58 3.67 -4.33
CA SER A 172 -1.80 3.48 -5.55
C SER A 172 -0.89 4.69 -5.84
N ASP A 173 -1.41 5.91 -5.70
CA ASP A 173 -0.62 7.12 -5.92
C ASP A 173 0.49 7.26 -4.87
N THR A 174 0.16 6.94 -3.61
CA THR A 174 1.11 6.94 -2.50
C THR A 174 2.30 6.04 -2.81
N ILE A 175 2.09 4.80 -3.29
CA ILE A 175 3.21 3.89 -3.56
C ILE A 175 4.03 4.26 -4.78
N LEU A 176 3.41 4.86 -5.80
CA LEU A 176 4.14 5.30 -6.98
C LEU A 176 4.97 6.56 -6.69
N GLY A 177 4.58 7.38 -5.70
CA GLY A 177 5.37 8.50 -5.22
C GLY A 177 6.77 8.14 -4.68
N TYR A 178 7.02 6.85 -4.38
CA TYR A 178 8.34 6.35 -3.97
C TYR A 178 9.31 6.13 -5.14
N ASN A 179 8.86 6.31 -6.39
CA ASN A 179 9.66 6.15 -7.61
C ASN A 179 10.39 4.80 -7.75
N ASP A 180 9.87 3.75 -7.09
CA ASP A 180 10.39 2.39 -7.18
C ASP A 180 9.48 1.52 -8.07
N THR A 181 10.04 1.05 -9.18
CA THR A 181 9.33 0.23 -10.18
C THR A 181 8.79 -1.10 -9.65
N THR A 182 9.32 -1.61 -8.53
CA THR A 182 8.82 -2.84 -7.89
C THR A 182 7.37 -2.69 -7.40
N PHE A 183 6.91 -1.47 -7.15
CA PHE A 183 5.54 -1.19 -6.71
C PHE A 183 4.51 -1.19 -7.84
N LEU A 184 4.92 -1.18 -9.11
CA LEU A 184 3.98 -1.15 -10.25
C LEU A 184 2.99 -2.33 -10.21
N ASN A 185 3.42 -3.51 -9.77
CA ASN A 185 2.53 -4.65 -9.64
C ASN A 185 1.49 -4.47 -8.52
N LEU A 186 1.92 -3.96 -7.35
CA LEU A 186 1.01 -3.69 -6.24
C LEU A 186 0.01 -2.58 -6.62
N SER A 187 0.47 -1.52 -7.27
CA SER A 187 -0.38 -0.44 -7.80
C SER A 187 -1.45 -0.99 -8.74
N ASN A 188 -1.07 -1.84 -9.70
CA ASN A 188 -2.03 -2.50 -10.58
C ASN A 188 -3.07 -3.33 -9.80
N GLN A 189 -2.66 -4.06 -8.76
CA GLN A 189 -3.59 -4.85 -7.94
C GLN A 189 -4.59 -3.97 -7.18
N LEU A 190 -4.13 -2.87 -6.59
CA LEU A 190 -4.98 -1.88 -5.92
C LEU A 190 -5.99 -1.25 -6.89
N LEU A 191 -5.53 -0.83 -8.07
CA LEU A 191 -6.36 -0.21 -9.11
C LEU A 191 -7.39 -1.20 -9.68
N LEU A 192 -7.01 -2.45 -9.95
CA LEU A 192 -7.94 -3.49 -10.38
C LEU A 192 -8.98 -3.82 -9.30
N LYS A 193 -8.58 -3.77 -8.03
CA LYS A 193 -9.54 -3.91 -6.91
C LYS A 193 -10.50 -2.71 -6.86
N ALA A 194 -10.00 -1.49 -7.02
CA ALA A 194 -10.82 -0.28 -7.10
C ALA A 194 -11.85 -0.36 -8.24
N LEU A 195 -11.44 -0.85 -9.42
CA LEU A 195 -12.33 -1.07 -10.56
C LEU A 195 -13.43 -2.07 -10.24
N ARG A 196 -13.08 -3.20 -9.60
CA ARG A 196 -14.06 -4.23 -9.20
C ARG A 196 -15.04 -3.74 -8.13
N ALA A 197 -14.62 -2.80 -7.29
CA ALA A 197 -15.42 -2.18 -6.26
C ALA A 197 -16.36 -1.10 -6.81
N ASN A 198 -15.94 -0.38 -7.86
CA ASN A 198 -16.73 0.63 -8.54
C ASN A 198 -17.67 -0.01 -9.59
N ARG A 199 -18.71 -0.71 -9.15
CA ARG A 199 -19.72 -1.32 -10.04
C ARG A 199 -20.93 -0.41 -10.23
N PRO A 200 -21.58 -0.45 -11.42
CA PRO A 200 -22.76 0.35 -11.71
C PRO A 200 -24.01 -0.04 -10.89
N ASP A 201 -24.01 -1.19 -10.22
CA ASP A 201 -25.20 -1.74 -9.54
C ASP A 201 -25.44 -1.19 -8.11
N SER A 202 -24.59 -0.30 -7.60
CA SER A 202 -24.86 0.37 -6.32
C SER A 202 -25.73 1.60 -6.55
N SER A 203 -27.02 1.49 -6.23
CA SER A 203 -28.09 2.49 -6.31
C SER A 203 -27.86 3.82 -5.55
N SER A 204 -26.63 4.14 -5.14
CA SER A 204 -26.27 5.32 -4.34
C SER A 204 -25.26 6.26 -5.00
N ARG A 205 -24.58 5.86 -6.08
CA ARG A 205 -23.51 6.66 -6.69
C ARG A 205 -23.98 7.35 -7.96
N ALA A 206 -23.79 8.67 -8.03
CA ALA A 206 -24.06 9.43 -9.24
C ALA A 206 -23.21 8.91 -10.41
N ASP A 207 -23.81 8.80 -11.60
CA ASP A 207 -23.16 8.31 -12.82
C ASP A 207 -21.87 9.08 -13.16
N SER A 208 -21.84 10.39 -12.87
CA SER A 208 -20.66 11.23 -13.01
C SER A 208 -19.48 10.77 -12.15
N VAL A 209 -19.73 10.40 -10.89
CA VAL A 209 -18.70 9.90 -9.97
C VAL A 209 -18.19 8.53 -10.41
N TYR A 210 -19.10 7.65 -10.83
CA TYR A 210 -18.74 6.34 -11.38
C TYR A 210 -17.82 6.45 -12.60
N LYS A 211 -18.21 7.30 -13.57
CA LYS A 211 -17.43 7.56 -14.78
C LYS A 211 -16.07 8.19 -14.46
N ASN A 212 -16.03 9.20 -13.60
CA ASN A 212 -14.79 9.87 -13.21
C ASN A 212 -13.79 8.89 -12.57
N LEU A 213 -14.25 8.03 -11.66
CA LEU A 213 -13.38 7.05 -11.02
C LEU A 213 -12.85 6.02 -12.01
N ASN A 214 -13.69 5.51 -12.93
CA ASN A 214 -13.21 4.58 -13.95
C ASN A 214 -12.23 5.24 -14.92
N PHE A 215 -12.47 6.50 -15.31
CA PHE A 215 -11.52 7.28 -16.10
C PHE A 215 -10.15 7.31 -15.42
N GLN A 216 -10.09 7.73 -14.15
CA GLN A 216 -8.85 7.80 -13.37
C GLN A 216 -8.17 6.44 -13.21
N ILE A 217 -8.94 5.38 -12.92
CA ILE A 217 -8.40 4.03 -12.75
C ILE A 217 -7.76 3.53 -14.05
N TYR A 218 -8.45 3.64 -15.19
CA TYR A 218 -7.92 3.20 -16.47
C TYR A 218 -6.72 4.04 -16.91
N LEU A 219 -6.74 5.34 -16.66
CA LEU A 219 -5.60 6.22 -16.95
C LEU A 219 -4.35 5.80 -16.18
N LYS A 220 -4.48 5.57 -14.87
CA LYS A 220 -3.36 5.13 -14.02
C LYS A 220 -2.88 3.72 -14.38
N LEU A 221 -3.79 2.79 -14.71
CA LEU A 221 -3.42 1.47 -15.23
C LEU A 221 -2.65 1.57 -16.55
N ALA A 222 -3.07 2.45 -17.46
CA ALA A 222 -2.38 2.67 -18.73
C ALA A 222 -0.97 3.23 -18.49
N ARG A 223 -0.81 4.18 -17.56
CA ARG A 223 0.50 4.73 -17.16
C ARG A 223 1.41 3.64 -16.59
N ASN A 224 0.89 2.78 -15.70
CA ASN A 224 1.64 1.64 -15.18
C ASN A 224 2.05 0.64 -16.27
N ALA A 225 1.15 0.34 -17.21
CA ALA A 225 1.44 -0.55 -18.34
C ALA A 225 2.52 0.04 -19.27
N TYR A 226 2.49 1.36 -19.49
CA TYR A 226 3.54 2.09 -20.21
C TYR A 226 4.90 1.96 -19.52
N HIS A 227 4.97 2.16 -18.19
CA HIS A 227 6.19 1.96 -17.39
C HIS A 227 6.72 0.52 -17.44
N GLN A 228 5.81 -0.45 -17.47
CA GLN A 228 6.15 -1.87 -17.65
C GLN A 228 6.52 -2.23 -19.09
N LYS A 229 6.59 -1.26 -20.01
CA LYS A 229 6.85 -1.45 -21.46
C LYS A 229 5.84 -2.39 -22.15
N LYS A 230 4.63 -2.50 -21.61
CA LYS A 230 3.53 -3.29 -22.19
C LYS A 230 2.66 -2.40 -23.06
N PHE A 231 3.24 -1.84 -24.13
CA PHE A 231 2.62 -0.75 -24.91
C PHE A 231 1.28 -1.12 -25.55
N GLN A 232 1.14 -2.34 -26.10
CA GLN A 232 -0.15 -2.79 -26.64
C GLN A 232 -1.24 -2.88 -25.56
N TYR A 233 -0.87 -3.31 -24.35
CA TYR A 233 -1.81 -3.37 -23.23
C TYR A 233 -2.15 -1.96 -22.72
N ALA A 234 -1.16 -1.07 -22.66
CA ALA A 234 -1.37 0.34 -22.33
C ALA A 234 -2.32 1.01 -23.32
N LEU A 235 -2.19 0.72 -24.62
CA LEU A 235 -3.07 1.22 -25.68
C LEU A 235 -4.51 0.76 -25.45
N ASN A 236 -4.71 -0.53 -25.16
CA ASN A 236 -6.04 -1.06 -24.85
C ASN A 236 -6.66 -0.38 -23.61
N LEU A 237 -5.87 -0.12 -22.57
CA LEU A 237 -6.33 0.52 -21.33
C LEU A 237 -6.72 1.99 -21.55
N ILE A 238 -5.92 2.75 -22.30
CA ILE A 238 -6.25 4.15 -22.59
C ILE A 238 -7.47 4.27 -23.52
N SER A 239 -7.69 3.30 -24.41
CA SER A 239 -8.94 3.20 -25.16
C SER A 239 -10.16 2.90 -24.26
N GLN A 240 -9.99 2.16 -23.16
CA GLN A 240 -11.07 2.03 -22.16
C GLN A 240 -11.28 3.33 -21.39
N CYS A 241 -10.20 4.03 -21.01
CA CYS A 241 -10.26 5.32 -20.34
C CYS A 241 -11.14 6.32 -21.12
N ALA A 242 -10.96 6.40 -22.44
CA ALA A 242 -11.73 7.28 -23.32
C ALA A 242 -13.25 7.01 -23.35
N LYS A 243 -13.70 5.84 -22.89
CA LYS A 243 -15.14 5.54 -22.79
C LYS A 243 -15.82 6.21 -21.60
N TYR A 244 -15.04 6.61 -20.60
CA TYR A 244 -15.56 7.15 -19.33
C TYR A 244 -15.33 8.66 -19.19
N GLY A 245 -14.46 9.26 -20.00
CA GLY A 245 -14.17 10.70 -19.94
C GLY A 245 -13.37 11.19 -21.15
N ASP A 246 -13.14 12.51 -21.20
CA ASP A 246 -12.38 13.15 -22.27
C ASP A 246 -10.87 13.03 -22.01
N LEU A 247 -10.13 12.52 -22.99
CA LEU A 247 -8.67 12.39 -22.91
C LEU A 247 -7.93 13.74 -22.86
N GLN A 248 -8.62 14.85 -23.11
CA GLN A 248 -8.08 16.19 -22.89
C GLN A 248 -7.83 16.49 -21.40
N GLN A 249 -8.39 15.70 -20.49
CA GLN A 249 -8.21 15.83 -19.05
C GLN A 249 -6.98 15.05 -18.55
N GLU A 250 -6.43 15.48 -17.40
CA GLU A 250 -5.40 14.76 -16.62
C GLU A 250 -4.17 14.27 -17.44
N ASN A 251 -3.74 15.03 -18.45
CA ASN A 251 -2.61 14.67 -19.33
C ASN A 251 -2.79 13.34 -20.09
N ALA A 252 -4.01 12.80 -20.17
CA ALA A 252 -4.28 11.51 -20.82
C ALA A 252 -3.92 11.53 -22.31
N LEU A 253 -4.11 12.66 -22.99
CA LEU A 253 -3.72 12.83 -24.39
C LEU A 253 -2.20 12.72 -24.61
N ILE A 254 -1.41 13.23 -23.67
CA ILE A 254 0.06 13.10 -23.71
C ILE A 254 0.46 11.63 -23.56
N LEU A 255 -0.16 10.92 -22.61
CA LEU A 255 0.09 9.50 -22.42
C LEU A 255 -0.34 8.65 -23.62
N LEU A 256 -1.49 8.96 -24.24
CA LEU A 256 -1.93 8.30 -25.48
C LEU A 256 -0.88 8.47 -26.56
N GLY A 257 -0.42 9.71 -26.78
CA GLY A 257 0.58 9.98 -27.80
C GLY A 257 1.92 9.28 -27.53
N ALA A 258 2.32 9.20 -26.26
CA ALA A 258 3.49 8.43 -25.85
C ALA A 258 3.35 6.94 -26.16
N ILE A 259 2.19 6.35 -25.86
CA ILE A 259 1.90 4.92 -26.13
C ILE A 259 1.91 4.65 -27.65
N GLN A 260 1.21 5.46 -28.44
CA GLN A 260 1.14 5.33 -29.90
C GLN A 260 2.52 5.39 -30.57
N ALA A 261 3.36 6.33 -30.12
CA ALA A 261 4.71 6.44 -30.63
C ALA A 261 5.58 5.21 -30.33
N GLN A 262 5.29 4.45 -29.26
CA GLN A 262 5.98 3.20 -28.95
C GLN A 262 5.37 1.99 -29.68
N THR A 263 4.11 2.06 -30.11
CA THR A 263 3.46 1.01 -30.91
C THR A 263 3.65 1.16 -32.42
N GLY A 264 4.32 2.22 -32.88
CA GLY A 264 4.71 2.43 -34.28
C GLY A 264 4.05 3.65 -34.95
N GLU A 265 3.10 4.30 -34.30
CA GLU A 265 2.37 5.46 -34.80
C GLU A 265 3.06 6.76 -34.36
N LEU A 266 4.32 6.94 -34.75
CA LEU A 266 5.16 8.05 -34.26
C LEU A 266 4.58 9.44 -34.57
N THR A 267 4.10 9.65 -35.79
CA THR A 267 3.57 10.95 -36.24
C THR A 267 2.26 11.32 -35.53
N GLU A 268 1.34 10.35 -35.42
CA GLU A 268 0.06 10.56 -34.73
C GLU A 268 0.29 10.77 -33.23
N GLY A 269 1.14 9.94 -32.63
CA GLY A 269 1.47 10.04 -31.22
C GLY A 269 2.11 11.39 -30.87
N TRP A 270 2.96 11.91 -31.75
CA TRP A 270 3.52 13.26 -31.62
C TRP A 270 2.46 14.36 -31.66
N GLY A 271 1.51 14.25 -32.60
CA GLY A 271 0.38 15.19 -32.68
C GLY A 271 -0.42 15.23 -31.36
N HIS A 272 -0.69 14.06 -30.77
CA HIS A 272 -1.39 13.98 -29.48
C HIS A 272 -0.58 14.55 -28.31
N VAL A 273 0.74 14.28 -28.25
CA VAL A 273 1.61 14.89 -27.23
C VAL A 273 1.61 16.41 -27.34
N LEU A 274 1.81 16.95 -28.53
CA LEU A 274 1.80 18.40 -28.74
C LEU A 274 0.45 19.03 -28.40
N LYS A 275 -0.65 18.42 -28.80
CA LYS A 275 -2.00 18.89 -28.45
C LYS A 275 -2.19 18.87 -26.92
N GLY A 276 -1.73 17.83 -26.24
CA GLY A 276 -1.80 17.74 -24.78
C GLY A 276 -0.98 18.81 -24.07
N LEU A 277 0.21 19.13 -24.57
CA LEU A 277 1.10 20.17 -24.04
C LEU A 277 0.63 21.61 -24.29
N VAL A 278 -0.25 21.80 -25.28
CA VAL A 278 -0.97 23.07 -25.50
C VAL A 278 -2.13 23.20 -24.52
N LEU A 279 -2.88 22.11 -24.28
CA LEU A 279 -3.98 22.09 -23.32
C LEU A 279 -3.51 22.25 -21.88
N ASN A 280 -2.37 21.65 -21.52
CA ASN A 280 -1.73 21.81 -20.22
C ASN A 280 -0.31 22.38 -20.37
N ILE A 281 -0.20 23.70 -20.23
CA ILE A 281 1.04 24.46 -20.43
C ILE A 281 2.10 24.15 -19.35
N THR A 282 1.69 23.71 -18.16
CA THR A 282 2.59 23.44 -17.04
C THR A 282 2.96 21.97 -16.89
N ALA A 283 2.39 21.07 -17.71
CA ALA A 283 2.57 19.62 -17.60
C ALA A 283 4.03 19.16 -17.53
N GLU A 284 4.91 19.70 -18.37
CA GLU A 284 6.34 19.36 -18.40
C GLU A 284 7.08 19.83 -17.14
N LYS A 285 6.61 20.91 -16.50
CA LYS A 285 7.22 21.45 -15.28
C LYS A 285 6.74 20.71 -14.03
N GLU A 286 5.49 20.25 -14.05
CA GLU A 286 4.85 19.58 -12.92
C GLU A 286 5.14 18.08 -12.89
N ASP A 287 5.32 17.44 -14.05
CA ASP A 287 5.56 16.01 -14.16
C ASP A 287 6.83 15.72 -14.99
N PRO A 288 7.96 15.34 -14.33
CA PRO A 288 9.20 14.99 -15.02
C PRO A 288 9.04 13.83 -16.02
N GLU A 289 8.03 12.98 -15.86
CA GLU A 289 7.73 11.93 -16.83
C GLU A 289 7.25 12.52 -18.16
N ILE A 290 6.41 13.54 -18.09
CA ILE A 290 5.88 14.23 -19.28
C ILE A 290 7.00 14.95 -20.00
N GLU A 291 7.87 15.64 -19.27
CA GLU A 291 9.08 16.25 -19.84
C GLU A 291 9.92 15.20 -20.58
N LYS A 292 10.17 14.05 -19.95
CA LYS A 292 10.94 12.96 -20.55
C LYS A 292 10.27 12.40 -21.81
N ILE A 293 8.94 12.20 -21.79
CA ILE A 293 8.16 11.76 -22.95
C ILE A 293 8.33 12.76 -24.09
N TYR A 294 8.10 14.04 -23.82
CA TYR A 294 8.21 15.12 -24.79
C TYR A 294 9.61 15.17 -25.41
N ILE A 295 10.66 15.28 -24.60
CA ILE A 295 12.04 15.36 -25.09
C ILE A 295 12.38 14.11 -25.90
N THR A 296 12.00 12.92 -25.45
CA THR A 296 12.31 11.67 -26.17
C THR A 296 11.67 11.66 -27.57
N LEU A 297 10.41 12.03 -27.68
CA LEU A 297 9.71 12.06 -28.97
C LEU A 297 10.21 13.20 -29.86
N PHE A 298 10.45 14.37 -29.28
CA PHE A 298 11.04 15.50 -29.98
C PHE A 298 12.36 15.10 -30.64
N ARG A 299 13.24 14.42 -29.90
CA ARG A 299 14.53 13.94 -30.44
C ARG A 299 14.38 12.91 -31.55
N LYS A 300 13.37 12.04 -31.48
CA LYS A 300 13.07 11.08 -32.56
C LYS A 300 12.59 11.76 -33.84
N ILE A 301 11.85 12.86 -33.73
CA ILE A 301 11.17 13.50 -34.87
C ILE A 301 11.99 14.65 -35.46
N ARG A 302 12.59 15.47 -34.61
CA ARG A 302 13.29 16.71 -34.98
C ARG A 302 14.81 16.59 -34.87
N GLY A 303 15.31 15.52 -34.26
CA GLY A 303 16.74 15.26 -34.08
C GLY A 303 17.38 16.04 -32.91
N SER A 304 18.71 15.99 -32.85
CA SER A 304 19.50 16.57 -31.74
C SER A 304 19.84 18.06 -31.90
N ARG A 305 19.62 18.63 -33.09
CA ARG A 305 20.07 20.00 -33.42
C ARG A 305 19.11 21.09 -32.97
N GLU A 306 17.80 20.79 -32.92
CA GLU A 306 16.80 21.75 -32.48
C GLU A 306 16.68 21.76 -30.94
N ASP A 307 16.31 22.91 -30.38
CA ASP A 307 16.06 23.06 -28.95
C ASP A 307 14.59 22.73 -28.63
N PRO A 308 14.30 21.68 -27.83
CA PRO A 308 12.95 21.31 -27.45
C PRO A 308 12.20 22.43 -26.71
N ALA A 309 12.88 23.20 -25.85
CA ALA A 309 12.24 24.23 -25.06
C ALA A 309 11.78 25.39 -25.94
N ARG A 310 12.66 25.85 -26.83
CA ARG A 310 12.33 26.88 -27.82
C ARG A 310 11.21 26.43 -28.76
N PHE A 311 11.21 25.17 -29.19
CA PHE A 311 10.17 24.64 -30.07
C PHE A 311 8.79 24.67 -29.41
N ILE A 312 8.65 24.13 -28.19
CA ILE A 312 7.33 24.06 -27.55
C ILE A 312 6.78 25.45 -27.24
N GLU A 313 7.64 26.42 -26.89
CA GLU A 313 7.24 27.81 -26.70
C GLU A 313 6.69 28.43 -27.99
N GLN A 314 7.38 28.24 -29.12
CA GLN A 314 6.92 28.70 -30.43
C GLN A 314 5.61 28.00 -30.84
N TYR A 315 5.52 26.69 -30.63
CA TYR A 315 4.35 25.90 -30.96
C TYR A 315 3.12 26.32 -30.15
N ARG A 316 3.29 26.59 -28.85
CA ARG A 316 2.20 27.12 -27.99
C ARG A 316 1.73 28.48 -28.50
N ARG A 317 2.64 29.39 -28.86
CA ARG A 317 2.28 30.72 -29.40
C ARG A 317 1.48 30.66 -30.70
N SER A 318 1.68 29.64 -31.54
CA SER A 318 0.97 29.52 -32.81
C SER A 318 -0.37 28.78 -32.71
N HIS A 319 -0.71 28.22 -31.55
CA HIS A 319 -1.92 27.43 -31.31
C HIS A 319 -2.74 27.94 -30.11
N GLN A 320 -2.39 29.14 -29.60
CA GLN A 320 -3.22 29.96 -28.73
C GLN A 320 -4.05 30.92 -29.58
#